data_AF-A0A530AD83-F1
#
_entry.id   AF-A0A530AD83-F1
#
_cell.length_a   1.000
_cell.length_b   1.000
_cell.length_c   1.000
_cell.angle_alpha   90.00
_cell.angle_beta   90.00
_cell.angle_gamma   90.00
#
_symmetry.space_group_name_H-M   'P 1'
#
loop_
_entity.id
_entity.type
_entity.pdbx_description
1 polymer ?
#
loop_
_entity_poly.entity_id
_entity_poly.type
_entity_poly.pdbx_seq_one_letter_code
_entity_poly.pdbx_strand_id
1 'polypeptide(L)' 'PTVGAERLLYRLFHEHGVRVFRSVPVDDQCSCSREKIHGILQGFSAEEIKDSTEEGGIHVACEFCSTQYDFDPAEFVVE' A
#
# COMPACT_ATOMS: atom_id res chain seq x y z
N PRO A 1 -2.57 -2.92 22.55
CA PRO A 1 -2.30 -3.79 23.72
C PRO A 1 -1.67 -3.00 24.87
N THR A 2 -2.09 -3.23 26.11
CA THR A 2 -1.58 -2.50 27.30
C THR A 2 -0.34 -3.15 27.94
N VAL A 3 0.07 -4.33 27.48
CA VAL A 3 1.25 -5.06 27.95
C VAL A 3 2.33 -5.03 26.87
N GLY A 4 3.54 -4.60 27.23
CA GLY A 4 4.70 -4.61 26.32
C GLY A 4 5.14 -6.03 25.94
N ALA A 5 5.78 -6.17 24.77
CA ALA A 5 6.12 -7.47 24.17
C ALA A 5 6.99 -8.33 25.09
N GLU A 6 8.00 -7.76 25.73
CA GLU A 6 8.93 -8.45 26.63
C GLU A 6 8.21 -8.99 27.87
N ARG A 7 7.28 -8.19 28.42
CA ARG A 7 6.47 -8.60 29.56
C ARG A 7 5.50 -9.71 29.19
N LEU A 8 4.92 -9.66 27.99
CA LEU A 8 4.05 -10.71 27.48
C LEU A 8 4.83 -12.02 27.32
N LEU A 9 6.01 -11.97 26.68
CA LEU A 9 6.87 -13.13 26.50
C LEU A 9 7.31 -13.75 27.84
N TYR A 10 7.71 -12.92 28.81
CA TYR A 10 8.03 -13.41 30.15
C TYR A 10 6.85 -14.15 30.79
N ARG A 11 5.63 -13.58 30.76
CA ARG A 11 4.45 -14.24 31.32
C ARG A 11 4.17 -15.60 30.68
N LEU A 12 4.38 -15.72 29.38
CA LEU A 12 4.13 -16.96 28.62
C LEU A 12 5.21 -18.04 28.82
N PHE A 13 6.48 -17.66 29.03
CA PHE A 13 7.61 -18.60 28.94
C PHE A 13 8.59 -18.54 30.13
N HIS A 14 8.19 -18.00 31.29
CA HIS A 14 9.08 -17.81 32.44
C HIS A 14 9.70 -19.10 33.02
N GLU A 15 9.04 -20.25 32.90
CA GLU A 15 9.49 -21.51 33.53
C GLU A 15 10.86 -22.00 33.03
N HIS A 16 11.19 -21.73 31.77
CA HIS A 16 12.46 -22.15 31.14
C HIS A 16 13.44 -20.98 30.90
N GLY A 17 13.05 -19.76 31.31
CA GLY A 17 13.77 -18.53 31.01
C GLY A 17 13.48 -17.98 29.61
N VAL A 18 13.54 -16.65 29.47
CA VAL A 18 13.26 -15.95 28.22
C VAL A 18 14.49 -15.15 27.79
N ARG A 19 14.88 -15.29 26.52
CA ARG A 19 15.91 -14.47 25.89
C ARG A 19 15.28 -13.65 24.77
N VAL A 20 15.43 -12.33 24.85
CA VAL A 20 14.90 -11.39 23.86
C VAL A 20 16.05 -10.74 23.09
N PHE A 21 15.89 -10.60 21.79
CA PHE A 21 16.86 -9.93 20.92
C PHE A 21 16.43 -8.48 20.62
N ARG A 22 17.28 -7.73 19.95
CA ARG A 22 16.94 -6.38 19.50
C ARG A 22 15.68 -6.43 18.62
N SER A 23 14.73 -5.55 18.89
CA SER A 23 13.52 -5.42 18.09
C SER A 23 13.85 -4.90 16.68
N VAL A 24 13.03 -5.34 15.73
CA VAL A 24 12.99 -4.79 14.38
C VAL A 24 11.76 -3.86 14.32
N PRO A 25 11.90 -2.62 13.83
CA PRO A 25 10.74 -1.76 13.63
C PRO A 25 9.81 -2.39 12.60
N VAL A 26 8.51 -2.28 12.85
CA VAL A 26 7.47 -2.70 11.92
C VAL A 26 6.65 -1.46 11.60
N ASP A 27 6.60 -1.12 10.32
CA ASP A 27 5.91 0.04 9.81
C ASP A 27 4.71 -0.40 8.96
N ASP A 28 3.59 0.29 9.11
CA ASP A 28 2.45 0.18 8.21
C ASP A 28 2.75 1.00 6.96
N GLN A 29 3.45 0.38 6.01
CA GLN A 29 3.95 1.05 4.81
C GLN A 29 3.57 0.29 3.55
N CYS A 30 2.70 0.89 2.75
CA CYS A 30 2.39 0.39 1.41
C CYS A 30 3.46 0.82 0.41
N SER A 31 3.71 -0.04 -0.59
CA SER A 31 4.69 0.24 -1.64
C SER A 31 4.11 0.97 -2.86
N CYS A 32 2.81 1.32 -2.87
CA CYS A 32 2.20 2.04 -3.98
C CYS A 32 2.81 3.46 -4.10
N SER A 33 2.83 3.96 -5.34
CA SER A 33 3.25 5.34 -5.63
C SER A 33 2.52 5.81 -6.89
N ARG A 34 2.45 7.13 -7.09
CA ARG A 34 1.83 7.69 -8.29
C ARG A 34 2.50 7.15 -9.56
N GLU A 35 3.83 7.02 -9.55
CA GLU A 35 4.61 6.50 -10.69
C GLU A 35 4.29 5.04 -10.99
N LYS A 36 4.13 4.20 -9.96
CA LYS A 36 3.76 2.79 -10.15
C LYS A 36 2.36 2.68 -10.75
N ILE A 37 1.39 3.44 -10.24
CA ILE A 37 0.02 3.40 -10.76
C ILE A 37 -0.03 3.97 -12.19
N HIS A 38 0.66 5.08 -12.45
CA HIS A 38 0.81 5.63 -13.80
C HIS A 38 1.40 4.60 -14.77
N GLY A 39 2.44 3.88 -14.38
CA GLY A 39 3.05 2.83 -15.20
C GLY A 39 2.10 1.66 -15.50
N ILE A 40 1.15 1.36 -14.61
CA ILE A 40 0.09 0.37 -14.87
C ILE A 40 -0.87 0.92 -15.93
N LEU A 41 -1.35 2.15 -15.77
CA LEU A 41 -2.27 2.80 -16.71
C LEU A 41 -1.65 2.99 -18.10
N GLN A 42 -0.34 3.24 -18.19
CA GLN A 42 0.37 3.30 -19.48
C GLN A 42 0.32 1.98 -20.27
N GLY A 43 0.07 0.85 -19.61
CA GLY A 43 -0.09 -0.45 -20.27
C GLY A 43 -1.48 -0.66 -20.89
N PHE A 44 -2.43 0.23 -20.62
CA PHE A 44 -3.81 0.11 -21.10
C PHE A 44 -3.92 0.61 -22.55
N SER A 45 -4.84 0.02 -23.30
CA SER A 45 -5.27 0.52 -24.59
C SER A 45 -6.06 1.84 -24.44
N ALA A 46 -6.20 2.58 -25.54
CA ALA A 46 -6.99 3.81 -25.55
C ALA A 46 -8.47 3.56 -25.18
N GLU A 47 -9.02 2.38 -25.53
CA GLU A 47 -10.38 1.99 -25.14
C GLU A 47 -10.48 1.75 -23.63
N GLU A 48 -9.52 1.02 -23.04
CA GLU A 48 -9.48 0.79 -21.58
C GLU A 48 -9.27 2.09 -20.78
N ILE A 49 -8.45 3.02 -21.28
CA ILE A 49 -8.29 4.35 -20.66
C ILE A 49 -9.61 5.13 -20.71
N LYS A 50 -10.30 5.09 -21.84
CA LYS A 50 -11.60 5.74 -22.00
C LYS A 50 -12.65 5.13 -21.08
N ASP A 51 -12.69 3.81 -20.97
CA ASP A 51 -13.63 3.09 -20.09
C ASP A 51 -13.31 3.30 -18.61
N SER A 52 -12.05 3.57 -18.27
CA SER A 52 -11.60 3.92 -16.91
C SER A 52 -11.80 5.39 -16.56
N THR A 53 -12.21 6.23 -17.52
CA THR A 53 -12.41 7.67 -17.31
C THR A 53 -13.83 7.94 -16.83
N GLU A 54 -13.96 8.52 -15.65
CA GLU A 54 -15.23 8.94 -15.05
C GLU A 54 -15.16 10.43 -14.72
N GLU A 55 -16.21 11.20 -15.02
CA GLU A 55 -16.26 12.66 -14.75
C GLU A 55 -15.07 13.47 -15.31
N GLY A 56 -14.35 12.95 -16.31
CA GLY A 56 -13.19 13.58 -16.93
C GLY A 56 -11.84 13.25 -16.29
N GLY A 57 -11.81 12.35 -15.30
CA GLY A 57 -10.58 11.89 -14.64
C GLY A 57 -10.51 10.37 -14.50
N ILE A 58 -9.33 9.84 -14.21
CA ILE A 58 -9.14 8.45 -13.80
C ILE A 58 -8.82 8.45 -12.30
N HIS A 59 -9.67 7.79 -11.51
CA HIS A 59 -9.55 7.69 -10.07
C HIS A 59 -9.15 6.27 -9.66
N VAL A 60 -7.98 6.11 -9.05
CA VAL A 60 -7.46 4.81 -8.63
C VAL A 60 -7.28 4.77 -7.12
N ALA A 61 -8.00 3.87 -6.47
CA ALA A 61 -7.78 3.52 -5.07
C ALA A 61 -6.78 2.35 -4.98
N CYS A 62 -5.73 2.48 -4.16
CA CYS A 62 -4.88 1.35 -3.86
C CYS A 62 -5.61 0.35 -2.95
N GLU A 63 -5.83 -0.89 -3.43
CA GLU A 63 -6.51 -1.95 -2.67
C GLU A 63 -5.79 -2.40 -1.38
N PHE A 64 -4.56 -1.94 -1.15
CA PHE A 64 -3.79 -2.27 0.06
C PHE A 64 -3.87 -1.21 1.15
N CYS A 65 -3.78 0.07 0.79
CA CYS A 65 -3.74 1.18 1.76
C CYS A 65 -4.82 2.25 1.54
N SER A 66 -5.71 2.04 0.57
CA SER A 66 -6.79 2.96 0.20
C SER A 66 -6.34 4.37 -0.21
N THR A 67 -5.04 4.57 -0.48
CA THR A 67 -4.55 5.83 -1.05
C THR A 67 -5.18 6.05 -2.41
N GLN A 68 -5.70 7.26 -2.63
CA GLN A 68 -6.32 7.68 -3.89
C GLN A 68 -5.28 8.36 -4.78
N TYR A 69 -5.31 8.03 -6.08
CA TYR A 69 -4.50 8.67 -7.11
C TYR A 69 -5.41 9.14 -8.25
N ASP A 70 -5.24 10.40 -8.62
CA ASP A 70 -5.97 11.03 -9.72
C ASP A 70 -5.03 11.25 -10.91
N PHE A 71 -5.53 10.93 -12.11
CA PHE A 71 -4.81 11.13 -13.36
C PHE A 71 -5.70 11.79 -14.41
N ASP A 72 -5.09 12.60 -15.26
CA ASP A 72 -5.74 13.13 -16.47
C ASP A 72 -5.65 12.06 -17.57
N PRO A 73 -6.77 11.65 -18.21
CA PRO A 73 -6.75 10.72 -19.34
C PRO A 73 -5.79 11.16 -20.47
N ALA A 74 -5.59 12.47 -20.65
CA ALA A 74 -4.66 13.02 -21.63
C ALA A 74 -3.18 12.65 -21.36
N GLU A 75 -2.84 12.18 -20.16
CA GLU A 75 -1.51 11.62 -19.86
C GLU A 75 -1.22 10.32 -20.64
N PHE A 76 -2.25 9.62 -21.11
CA PHE A 76 -2.14 8.26 -21.69
C PHE A 76 -2.61 8.14 -23.15
N VAL A 77 -3.47 9.05 -23.62
CA VAL A 77 -3.92 9.05 -25.01
C VAL A 77 -2.91 9.81 -25.86
N VAL A 78 -2.16 9.08 -26.67
CA VAL A 78 -1.26 9.67 -27.68
C VAL A 78 -2.07 9.92 -28.95
N GLU A 79 -2.07 11.16 -29.45
CA GLU A 79 -2.64 11.51 -30.77
C GLU A 79 -1.96 10.78 -31.92
#